data_AF-A0ABD4DNK4-F1
#
_entry.id   AF-A0ABD4DNK4-F1
#
_cell.length_a   1.000
_cell.length_b   1.000
_cell.length_c   1.000
_cell.angle_alpha   90.00
_cell.angle_beta   90.00
_cell.angle_gamma   90.00
#
_symmetry.space_group_name_H-M   'P 1'
#
loop_
_entity.id
_entity.type
_entity.pdbx_description
1 polymer ?
#
loop_
_entity_poly.entity_id
_entity_poly.type
_entity_poly.pdbx_seq_one_letter_code
_entity_poly.pdbx_strand_id
1 'polypeptide(L)'
;MILVYTLALITILQITAYVLLDKYKLKNWKYLILGLILLIDISMPPDFFIEKNPNEIVKCGNQALGIKLFFMILGGTIAIITHFIYAMVMRYRAKNKKV
;
A
#
# COMPACT_ATOMS: atom_id res chain seq x y z
N MET A 1 -11.26 5.56 -11.40
CA MET A 1 -10.30 4.57 -11.94
C MET A 1 -8.87 4.79 -11.43
N ILE A 2 -8.37 6.03 -11.44
CA ILE A 2 -6.99 6.35 -11.01
C ILE A 2 -6.65 5.95 -9.56
N LEU A 3 -7.61 6.01 -8.64
CA LEU A 3 -7.45 5.56 -7.24
C LEU A 3 -7.06 4.07 -7.15
N VAL A 4 -7.78 3.22 -7.89
CA VAL A 4 -7.57 1.77 -7.90
C VAL A 4 -6.22 1.43 -8.54
N TYR A 5 -5.85 2.11 -9.63
CA TYR A 5 -4.54 1.93 -10.25
C TYR A 5 -3.40 2.31 -9.32
N THR A 6 -3.56 3.38 -8.54
CA THR A 6 -2.55 3.81 -7.58
C THR A 6 -2.34 2.76 -6.49
N LEU A 7 -3.42 2.21 -5.95
CA LEU A 7 -3.37 1.17 -4.91
C LEU A 7 -2.76 -0.13 -5.45
N ALA A 8 -3.12 -0.52 -6.68
CA ALA A 8 -2.50 -1.67 -7.35
C ALA A 8 -1.00 -1.46 -7.56
N LEU A 9 -0.57 -0.27 -7.98
CA LEU A 9 0.83 0.07 -8.20
C LEU A 9 1.63 0.05 -6.89
N ILE A 10 1.08 0.59 -5.80
CA ILE A 10 1.69 0.52 -4.45
C ILE A 10 1.84 -0.96 -4.02
N THR A 11 0.83 -1.79 -4.26
CA THR A 11 0.87 -3.22 -3.89
C THR A 11 1.93 -3.97 -4.70
N ILE A 12 2.03 -3.71 -6.01
CA ILE A 12 3.08 -4.29 -6.86
C ILE A 12 4.46 -3.83 -6.39
N LEU A 13 4.63 -2.54 -6.09
CA LEU A 13 5.89 -2.01 -5.54
C LEU A 13 6.24 -2.66 -4.21
N GLN A 14 5.28 -2.89 -3.32
CA GLN A 14 5.50 -3.60 -2.06
C GLN A 14 6.06 -5.00 -2.30
N ILE A 15 5.44 -5.77 -3.21
CA ILE A 15 5.88 -7.14 -3.54
C ILE A 15 7.27 -7.12 -4.19
N THR A 16 7.49 -6.24 -5.17
CA THR A 16 8.77 -6.11 -5.87
C THR A 16 9.88 -5.72 -4.89
N ALA A 17 9.62 -4.76 -4.00
CA ALA A 17 10.54 -4.37 -2.95
C ALA A 17 10.87 -5.57 -2.05
N TYR A 18 9.85 -6.29 -1.58
CA TYR A 18 10.02 -7.54 -0.81
C TYR A 18 10.94 -8.54 -1.50
N VAL A 19 10.69 -8.85 -2.77
CA VAL A 19 11.50 -9.81 -3.54
C VAL A 19 12.94 -9.32 -3.76
N LEU A 20 13.13 -8.05 -4.12
CA LEU A 20 14.45 -7.48 -4.39
C LEU A 20 15.34 -7.47 -3.15
N LEU A 21 14.79 -7.03 -2.02
CA LEU A 21 15.56 -6.79 -0.82
C LEU A 21 15.70 -8.02 0.08
N ASP A 22 14.93 -9.09 -0.18
CA ASP A 22 15.21 -10.42 0.37
C ASP A 22 16.59 -10.95 -0.06
N LYS A 23 17.11 -10.53 -1.23
CA LYS A 23 18.47 -10.86 -1.68
C LYS A 23 19.55 -10.34 -0.73
N TYR A 24 19.30 -9.23 -0.05
CA TYR A 24 20.27 -8.58 0.85
C TYR A 24 20.23 -9.15 2.28
N LYS A 25 19.36 -10.13 2.56
CA LYS A 25 19.24 -10.83 3.87
C LYS A 25 19.11 -9.89 5.08
N LEU A 26 18.60 -8.67 4.88
CA LEU A 26 18.44 -7.69 5.96
C LEU A 26 17.34 -8.15 6.93
N LYS A 27 17.68 -8.17 8.22
CA LYS A 27 16.74 -8.52 9.30
C LYS A 27 15.72 -7.40 9.47
N ASN A 28 14.44 -7.75 9.61
CA ASN A 28 13.31 -6.84 9.89
C ASN A 28 13.00 -5.75 8.84
N TRP A 29 13.74 -5.66 7.73
CA TRP A 29 13.55 -4.62 6.71
C TRP A 29 12.13 -4.62 6.11
N LYS A 30 11.47 -5.77 6.10
CA LYS A 30 10.08 -5.96 5.63
C LYS A 30 9.09 -5.11 6.44
N TYR A 31 9.36 -4.88 7.73
CA TYR A 31 8.54 -4.02 8.58
C TYR A 31 8.78 -2.54 8.31
N LEU A 32 10.00 -2.15 7.90
CA LEU A 32 10.29 -0.78 7.48
C LEU A 32 9.50 -0.40 6.23
N ILE A 33 9.44 -1.29 5.23
CA ILE A 33 8.62 -1.07 4.03
C ILE A 33 7.14 -1.01 4.36
N LEU A 34 6.65 -1.91 5.21
CA LEU A 34 5.26 -1.85 5.66
C LEU A 34 4.95 -0.49 6.32
N GLY A 35 5.81 -0.04 7.25
CA GLY A 35 5.67 1.26 7.90
C GLY A 35 5.70 2.43 6.90
N LEU A 36 6.60 2.38 5.92
CA LEU A 36 6.70 3.40 4.87
C LEU A 36 5.40 3.47 4.04
N ILE A 37 4.86 2.33 3.63
CA ILE A 37 3.62 2.26 2.84
C ILE A 37 2.44 2.78 3.65
N LEU A 38 2.30 2.36 4.91
CA LEU A 38 1.23 2.86 5.78
C LEU A 38 1.34 4.39 5.99
N LEU A 39 2.55 4.91 6.10
CA LEU A 39 2.78 6.35 6.23
C LEU A 39 2.40 7.08 4.94
N ILE A 40 2.68 6.51 3.77
CA ILE A 40 2.23 7.04 2.47
C ILE A 40 0.70 7.03 2.39
N ASP A 41 0.05 5.91 2.74
CA ASP A 41 -1.42 5.79 2.70
C ASP A 41 -2.11 6.82 3.61
N ILE A 42 -1.56 7.09 4.80
CA ILE A 42 -2.08 8.11 5.73
C ILE A 42 -1.82 9.53 5.24
N SER A 43 -0.65 9.76 4.62
CA SER A 43 -0.20 11.08 4.17
C SER A 43 -0.70 11.45 2.79
N MET A 44 -1.35 10.53 2.07
CA MET A 44 -1.78 10.69 0.69
C MET A 44 -2.76 11.87 0.55
N PRO A 45 -2.39 12.96 -0.15
CA PRO A 45 -3.26 14.11 -0.34
C PRO A 45 -4.42 13.77 -1.30
N PRO A 46 -5.69 13.97 -0.88
CA PRO A 46 -6.85 13.61 -1.70
C PRO A 46 -7.00 14.52 -2.93
N ASP A 47 -6.44 15.74 -2.90
CA ASP A 47 -6.55 16.73 -3.97
C ASP A 47 -5.93 16.27 -5.30
N PHE A 48 -4.99 15.32 -5.29
CA PHE A 48 -4.43 14.74 -6.52
C PHE A 48 -5.45 13.91 -7.30
N PHE A 49 -6.53 13.49 -6.67
CA PHE A 49 -7.51 12.57 -7.24
C PHE A 49 -8.86 13.21 -7.54
N ILE A 50 -9.02 14.49 -7.19
CA ILE A 50 -10.25 15.25 -7.40
C ILE A 50 -10.06 16.15 -8.62
N GLU A 51 -10.80 15.88 -9.69
CA GLU A 51 -10.91 16.83 -10.81
C GLU A 51 -11.65 18.08 -10.32
N LYS A 52 -11.00 19.25 -10.44
CA LYS A 52 -11.62 20.54 -10.13
C LYS A 52 -12.34 21.04 -11.36
N ASN A 53 -13.64 20.81 -11.44
CA ASN A 53 -14.45 21.46 -12.47
C ASN A 53 -14.85 22.87 -11.98
N PRO A 54 -14.45 23.95 -12.68
CA PRO A 54 -14.69 25.32 -12.22
C PRO A 54 -16.18 25.70 -12.11
N ASN A 55 -17.08 24.92 -12.72
CA ASN A 55 -18.52 25.19 -12.76
C ASN A 55 -19.35 24.29 -11.82
N GLU A 56 -18.75 23.34 -11.10
CA GLU A 56 -19.49 22.50 -10.15
C GLU A 56 -19.57 23.16 -8.77
N ILE A 57 -20.77 23.16 -8.19
CA ILE A 57 -20.98 23.51 -6.78
C ILE A 57 -20.17 22.50 -5.97
N VAL A 58 -19.02 22.96 -5.46
CA VAL A 58 -18.05 22.13 -4.77
C VAL A 58 -18.76 21.39 -3.65
N LYS A 59 -18.86 20.05 -3.75
CA LYS A 59 -19.24 19.18 -2.63
C LYS A 59 -18.05 19.12 -1.67
N CYS A 60 -17.71 20.27 -1.08
CA CYS A 60 -16.57 20.48 -0.21
C CYS A 60 -16.58 19.43 0.92
N GLY A 61 -15.49 18.68 1.05
CA GLY A 61 -15.23 17.79 2.18
C GLY A 61 -15.57 16.32 1.97
N ASN A 62 -16.73 15.98 1.40
CA ASN A 62 -17.17 14.57 1.41
C ASN A 62 -16.37 13.67 0.45
N GLN A 63 -16.00 14.19 -0.73
CA GLN A 63 -15.15 13.46 -1.68
C GLN A 63 -13.70 13.32 -1.18
N ALA A 64 -13.13 14.40 -0.64
CA ALA A 64 -11.77 14.38 -0.08
C ALA A 64 -11.66 13.42 1.11
N LEU A 65 -12.66 13.42 1.99
CA LEU A 65 -12.75 12.49 3.11
C LEU A 65 -12.88 11.04 2.62
N GLY A 66 -13.72 10.80 1.60
CA GLY A 66 -13.89 9.47 1.01
C GLY A 66 -12.59 8.90 0.44
N ILE A 67 -11.82 9.73 -0.27
CA ILE A 67 -10.51 9.33 -0.82
C ILE A 67 -9.52 9.04 0.30
N LYS A 68 -9.47 9.88 1.34
CA LYS A 68 -8.58 9.68 2.47
C LYS A 68 -8.91 8.39 3.24
N LEU A 69 -10.19 8.14 3.51
CA LEU A 69 -10.65 6.90 4.14
C LEU A 69 -10.38 5.68 3.25
N PHE A 70 -10.48 5.82 1.93
CA PHE A 70 -10.17 4.75 0.99
C PHE A 70 -8.71 4.29 1.14
N PHE A 71 -7.74 5.20 1.10
CA PHE A 71 -6.32 4.83 1.27
C PHE A 71 -6.03 4.34 2.70
N MET A 72 -6.58 4.99 3.71
CA MET A 72 -6.32 4.63 5.11
C MET A 72 -6.87 3.24 5.47
N ILE A 73 -8.08 2.91 5.03
CA ILE A 73 -8.74 1.63 5.35
C ILE A 73 -8.34 0.57 4.33
N LEU A 74 -8.64 0.76 3.04
CA LEU A 74 -8.42 -0.27 2.03
C LEU A 74 -6.94 -0.41 1.67
N GLY A 75 -6.22 0.70 1.46
CA GLY A 75 -4.77 0.69 1.20
C GLY A 75 -4.01 0.03 2.35
N GLY A 76 -4.25 0.52 3.57
CA GLY A 76 -3.63 -0.02 4.77
C GLY A 76 -3.94 -1.51 5.00
N THR A 77 -5.20 -1.92 4.84
CA THR A 77 -5.60 -3.34 4.99
C THR A 77 -4.91 -4.22 3.96
N ILE A 78 -4.87 -3.80 2.69
CA ILE A 78 -4.22 -4.55 1.61
C ILE A 78 -2.71 -4.64 1.85
N ALA A 79 -2.06 -3.56 2.29
CA ALA A 79 -0.64 -3.54 2.61
C ALA A 79 -0.29 -4.53 3.73
N ILE A 80 -1.11 -4.56 4.79
CA ILE A 80 -0.97 -5.50 5.91
C ILE A 80 -1.14 -6.94 5.45
N ILE A 81 -2.24 -7.25 4.73
CA ILE A 81 -2.52 -8.60 4.22
C ILE A 81 -1.36 -9.06 3.33
N THR A 82 -0.89 -8.22 2.42
CA THR A 82 0.23 -8.52 1.51
C THR A 82 1.50 -8.84 2.29
N HIS A 83 1.80 -8.07 3.34
CA HIS A 83 2.93 -8.35 4.22
C HIS A 83 2.82 -9.70 4.91
N PHE A 84 1.66 -10.02 5.50
CA PHE A 84 1.43 -11.30 6.17
C PHE A 84 1.53 -12.49 5.22
N ILE A 85 0.90 -12.41 4.04
CA ILE A 85 0.98 -13.45 3.01
C ILE A 85 2.44 -13.68 2.61
N TYR A 86 3.18 -12.61 2.31
CA TYR A 86 4.58 -12.73 1.92
C TYR A 86 5.44 -13.34 3.03
N ALA A 87 5.28 -12.88 4.27
CA ALA A 87 6.01 -13.41 5.43
C ALA A 87 5.71 -14.91 5.65
N MET A 88 4.45 -15.31 5.50
CA MET A 88 4.03 -16.70 5.62
C MET A 88 4.64 -17.57 4.51
N VAL A 89 4.52 -17.16 3.23
CA VAL A 89 5.09 -17.88 2.09
C VAL A 89 6.60 -18.07 2.23
N MET A 90 7.32 -17.04 2.69
CA MET A 90 8.77 -17.12 2.88
C MET A 90 9.15 -18.07 4.03
N ARG A 91 8.37 -18.09 5.12
CA ARG A 91 8.56 -19.08 6.21
C ARG A 91 8.34 -20.51 5.72
N TYR A 92 7.29 -20.75 4.93
CA TYR A 92 7.03 -22.07 4.33
C TYR A 92 8.15 -22.51 3.38
N ARG A 93 8.61 -21.62 2.50
CA ARG A 93 9.75 -21.90 1.60
C ARG A 93 11.04 -22.23 2.37
N ALA A 94 11.33 -21.51 3.45
CA ALA A 94 12.50 -21.78 4.27
C ALA A 94 12.40 -23.12 5.01
N LYS A 95 11.19 -23.52 5.44
CA LYS A 95 10.94 -24.82 6.10
C LYS A 95 11.11 -25.99 5.12
N ASN A 96 10.59 -25.87 3.90
CA ASN A 96 10.69 -26.93 2.89
C ASN A 96 12.08 -27.08 2.25
N LYS A 97 12.94 -26.06 2.31
CA LYS A 97 14.34 -26.15 1.88
C LYS A 97 15.25 -26.93 2.85
N LYS A 98 14.78 -27.22 4.06
CA LYS A 98 15.53 -27.95 5.10
C LYS A 98 15.13 -29.42 5.22
N VAL A 99 14.26 -29.90 4.32
CA VAL A 99 13.88 -31.31 4.18
C VAL A 99 14.69 -31.91 3.05
#